data_AF-A0A3M4M167-F1
#
_entry.id   AF-A0A3M4M167-F1
#
_cell.length_a   1.000
_cell.length_b   1.000
_cell.length_c   1.000
_cell.angle_alpha   90.00
_cell.angle_beta   90.00
_cell.angle_gamma   90.00
#
_symmetry.space_group_name_H-M   'P 1'
#
loop_
_entity.id
_entity.type
_entity.pdbx_description
1 polymer ?
#
loop_
_entity_poly.entity_id
_entity_poly.type
_entity_poly.pdbx_seq_one_letter_code
_entity_poly.pdbx_strand_id
1 'polypeptide(L)'
;MSRKPSSTLEALVHVAAKLPWWLSISLAIGIGAYLNSVASAPMPLLADARQLDTLLIHSAFKGFATFGQYILPITLLVGALVSFLARRKRRRLLESAALPGANTLTGISWHEFELLVGETLRHQGFSVQETGGNGPDGGVDLVIYKDGEKYLVQCKQWRAIQVGVPVVRELYGAMAAEGAVGGLVITSGRFSKPARQFASGRNLRLVDGELLNQWIARTRSVAPPLVEPVAPVEHKATAPVIEVPEPVQPAPPAEPVIQPVAPNCPHCKKSMIMKVARTGRNAGGNFWGCMDYPKCKGIRGIFPSM
;
A
#
# COMPACT_ATOMS: atom_id res chain seq x y z
N MET A 1 2.20 -2.49 16.50
CA MET A 1 2.18 -3.92 16.83
C MET A 1 1.07 -4.56 16.03
N SER A 2 1.33 -4.84 14.74
CA SER A 2 0.66 -6.00 14.14
C SER A 2 1.01 -7.17 15.04
N ARG A 3 0.02 -7.72 15.77
CA ARG A 3 0.20 -9.00 16.45
C ARG A 3 0.66 -9.96 15.36
N LYS A 4 1.93 -10.40 15.41
CA LYS A 4 2.33 -11.56 14.63
C LYS A 4 1.35 -12.67 15.04
N PRO A 5 0.63 -13.29 14.10
CA PRO A 5 -0.30 -14.36 14.44
C PRO A 5 0.48 -15.42 15.20
N SER A 6 0.03 -15.73 16.42
CA SER A 6 0.74 -16.64 17.32
C SER A 6 0.50 -18.10 16.91
N SER A 7 -0.53 -18.35 16.09
CA SER A 7 -0.88 -19.66 15.56
C SER A 7 -0.93 -19.68 14.03
N THR A 8 -0.65 -20.86 13.46
CA THR A 8 -0.72 -21.12 12.01
C THR A 8 -2.13 -20.90 11.45
N LEU A 9 -3.17 -21.16 12.26
CA LEU A 9 -4.57 -20.93 11.90
C LEU A 9 -4.91 -19.43 11.84
N GLU A 10 -4.42 -18.62 12.78
CA GLU A 10 -4.60 -17.17 12.72
C GLU A 10 -3.93 -16.57 11.48
N ALA A 11 -2.76 -17.08 11.09
CA ALA A 11 -2.08 -16.65 9.87
C ALA A 11 -2.92 -16.98 8.62
N LEU A 12 -3.48 -18.19 8.55
CA LEU A 12 -4.38 -18.61 7.47
C LEU A 12 -5.62 -17.73 7.38
N VAL A 13 -6.28 -17.44 8.51
CA VAL A 13 -7.45 -16.55 8.56
C VAL A 13 -7.07 -15.13 8.12
N HIS A 14 -5.93 -14.61 8.56
CA HIS A 14 -5.43 -13.30 8.15
C HIS A 14 -5.15 -13.20 6.64
N VAL A 15 -4.57 -14.24 6.05
CA VAL A 15 -4.35 -14.30 4.60
C VAL A 15 -5.68 -14.41 3.86
N ALA A 16 -6.58 -15.29 4.32
CA ALA A 16 -7.92 -15.47 3.73
C ALA A 16 -8.78 -14.20 3.79
N ALA A 17 -8.61 -13.38 4.83
CA ALA A 17 -9.30 -12.10 4.98
C ALA A 17 -8.81 -11.02 4.00
N LYS A 18 -7.58 -11.16 3.45
CA LYS A 18 -7.05 -10.26 2.41
C LYS A 18 -7.52 -10.63 1.00
N LEU A 19 -7.95 -11.89 0.79
CA LEU A 19 -8.46 -12.37 -0.49
C LEU A 19 -9.89 -11.85 -0.76
N PRO A 20 -10.29 -11.77 -2.04
CA PRO A 20 -11.69 -11.56 -2.39
C PRO A 20 -12.57 -12.66 -1.76
N TRP A 21 -13.66 -12.28 -1.09
CA TRP A 21 -14.53 -13.21 -0.36
C TRP A 21 -15.03 -14.38 -1.24
N TRP A 22 -15.28 -14.14 -2.53
CA TRP A 22 -15.72 -15.17 -3.48
C TRP A 22 -14.63 -16.21 -3.78
N LEU A 23 -13.36 -15.79 -3.79
CA LEU A 23 -12.22 -16.68 -4.00
C LEU A 23 -12.00 -17.57 -2.78
N SER A 24 -12.12 -17.01 -1.58
CA SER A 24 -12.04 -17.77 -0.32
C SER A 24 -13.15 -18.81 -0.20
N ILE A 25 -14.38 -18.50 -0.64
CA ILE A 25 -15.50 -19.46 -0.70
C ILE A 25 -15.21 -20.58 -1.70
N SER A 26 -14.74 -20.23 -2.91
CA SER A 26 -14.42 -21.21 -3.96
C SER A 26 -13.32 -22.16 -3.51
N LEU A 27 -12.28 -21.64 -2.86
CA LEU A 27 -11.20 -22.41 -2.29
C LEU A 27 -11.67 -23.32 -1.15
N ALA A 28 -12.58 -22.84 -0.29
CA ALA A 28 -13.16 -23.63 0.79
C ALA A 28 -13.93 -24.84 0.25
N ILE A 29 -14.72 -24.65 -0.81
CA ILE A 29 -15.47 -25.73 -1.48
C ILE A 29 -14.50 -26.73 -2.13
N GLY A 30 -13.49 -26.24 -2.86
CA GLY A 30 -12.52 -27.09 -3.55
C GLY A 30 -11.68 -27.93 -2.58
N ILE A 31 -11.13 -27.31 -1.53
CA ILE A 31 -10.34 -28.00 -0.50
C ILE A 31 -11.22 -28.98 0.29
N GLY A 32 -12.44 -28.58 0.64
CA GLY A 32 -13.39 -29.45 1.32
C GLY A 32 -13.75 -30.69 0.49
N ALA A 33 -14.06 -30.51 -0.80
CA ALA A 33 -14.37 -31.61 -1.70
C ALA A 33 -13.18 -32.56 -1.91
N TYR A 34 -11.97 -32.02 -2.06
CA TYR A 34 -10.74 -32.81 -2.19
C TYR A 34 -10.39 -33.59 -0.92
N LEU A 35 -10.46 -32.96 0.26
CA LEU A 35 -10.15 -33.65 1.50
C LEU A 35 -11.22 -34.69 1.85
N ASN A 36 -12.49 -34.42 1.54
CA ASN A 36 -13.57 -35.40 1.68
C ASN A 36 -13.38 -36.61 0.74
N SER A 37 -12.90 -36.42 -0.49
CA SER A 37 -12.63 -37.54 -1.41
C SER A 37 -11.47 -38.40 -0.93
N VAL A 38 -10.42 -37.80 -0.37
CA VAL A 38 -9.29 -38.52 0.25
C VAL A 38 -9.70 -39.23 1.55
N ALA A 39 -10.53 -38.59 2.37
CA ALA A 39 -11.02 -39.15 3.63
C ALA A 39 -11.96 -40.34 3.42
N SER A 40 -12.81 -40.27 2.38
CA SER A 40 -13.78 -41.32 2.02
C SER A 40 -13.19 -42.44 1.16
N ALA A 41 -11.98 -42.29 0.64
CA ALA A 41 -11.31 -43.36 -0.12
C ALA A 41 -11.16 -44.63 0.74
N PRO A 42 -11.42 -45.83 0.22
CA PRO A 42 -11.25 -47.07 0.98
C PRO A 42 -9.79 -47.26 1.41
N MET A 43 -9.54 -47.85 2.59
CA MET A 43 -8.18 -48.17 2.99
C MET A 43 -7.61 -49.26 2.08
N PRO A 44 -6.36 -49.12 1.58
CA PRO A 44 -5.71 -50.19 0.83
C PRO A 44 -5.54 -51.43 1.73
N LEU A 45 -6.01 -52.58 1.24
CA LEU A 45 -5.90 -53.87 1.91
C LEU A 45 -4.50 -54.44 1.74
N LEU A 46 -3.93 -54.98 2.83
CA LEU A 46 -2.57 -55.52 2.88
C LEU A 46 -2.40 -56.70 1.92
N ALA A 47 -1.45 -56.58 0.99
CA ALA A 47 -0.94 -57.70 0.20
C ALA A 47 0.50 -58.10 0.57
N ASP A 48 1.29 -57.21 1.21
CA ASP A 48 2.72 -57.46 1.43
C ASP A 48 3.32 -56.69 2.61
N ALA A 49 4.21 -57.33 3.39
CA ALA A 49 4.79 -56.77 4.62
C ALA A 49 5.85 -55.67 4.38
N ARG A 50 6.34 -55.51 3.15
CA ARG A 50 7.34 -54.50 2.75
C ARG A 50 6.78 -53.08 2.59
N GLN A 51 5.46 -52.89 2.67
CA GLN A 51 4.78 -51.60 2.47
C GLN A 51 4.37 -50.90 3.77
N LEU A 52 4.91 -51.33 4.91
CA LEU A 52 4.53 -50.80 6.23
C LEU A 52 4.74 -49.27 6.33
N ASP A 53 5.87 -48.76 5.83
CA ASP A 53 6.19 -47.33 5.85
C ASP A 53 5.19 -46.49 5.03
N THR A 54 4.85 -46.97 3.83
CA THR A 54 3.85 -46.33 2.97
C THR A 54 2.46 -46.33 3.57
N LEU A 55 2.10 -47.37 4.34
CA LEU A 55 0.81 -47.45 5.04
C LEU A 55 0.75 -46.53 6.26
N LEU A 56 1.86 -46.39 7.01
CA LEU A 56 1.94 -45.46 8.13
C LEU A 56 1.79 -44.01 7.65
N ILE A 57 2.46 -43.65 6.55
CA ILE A 57 2.33 -42.32 5.93
C ILE A 57 0.90 -42.10 5.42
N HIS A 58 0.30 -43.09 4.74
CA HIS A 58 -1.03 -42.95 4.17
C HIS A 58 -2.13 -42.89 5.24
N SER A 59 -2.03 -43.68 6.31
CA SER A 59 -2.96 -43.66 7.45
C SER A 59 -2.85 -42.38 8.27
N ALA A 60 -1.63 -41.88 8.51
CA ALA A 60 -1.41 -40.57 9.12
C ALA A 60 -2.00 -39.45 8.25
N PHE A 61 -1.72 -39.44 6.95
CA PHE A 61 -2.25 -38.45 6.02
C PHE A 61 -3.79 -38.46 5.96
N LYS A 62 -4.40 -39.65 5.95
CA LYS A 62 -5.85 -39.81 5.98
C LYS A 62 -6.46 -39.32 7.29
N GLY A 63 -5.80 -39.56 8.43
CA GLY A 63 -6.18 -39.01 9.73
C GLY A 63 -6.12 -37.48 9.76
N PHE A 64 -5.09 -36.87 9.17
CA PHE A 64 -5.05 -35.42 9.01
C PHE A 64 -6.14 -34.91 8.04
N ALA A 65 -6.45 -35.65 6.98
CA ALA A 65 -7.49 -35.29 6.02
C ALA A 65 -8.91 -35.31 6.63
N THR A 66 -9.23 -36.29 7.49
CA THR A 66 -10.56 -36.40 8.14
C THR A 66 -10.87 -35.25 9.09
N PHE A 67 -9.87 -34.71 9.79
CA PHE A 67 -10.05 -33.49 10.60
C PHE A 67 -9.88 -32.21 9.76
N GLY A 68 -8.92 -32.22 8.83
CA GLY A 68 -8.59 -31.10 7.95
C GLY A 68 -9.74 -30.70 7.02
N GLN A 69 -10.58 -31.64 6.59
CA GLN A 69 -11.74 -31.38 5.71
C GLN A 69 -12.77 -30.43 6.32
N TYR A 70 -12.80 -30.30 7.66
CA TYR A 70 -13.70 -29.35 8.32
C TYR A 70 -12.95 -28.10 8.75
N ILE A 71 -11.76 -28.24 9.33
CA ILE A 71 -10.98 -27.11 9.85
C ILE A 71 -10.59 -26.13 8.72
N LEU A 72 -10.10 -26.63 7.58
CA LEU A 72 -9.62 -25.76 6.50
C LEU A 72 -10.77 -25.00 5.81
N PRO A 73 -11.90 -25.63 5.41
CA PRO A 73 -13.03 -24.89 4.86
C PRO A 73 -13.64 -23.91 5.87
N ILE A 74 -13.78 -24.27 7.15
CA ILE A 74 -14.33 -23.36 8.17
C ILE A 74 -13.44 -22.13 8.33
N THR A 75 -12.12 -22.29 8.42
CA THR A 75 -11.19 -21.14 8.55
C THR A 75 -11.25 -20.22 7.33
N LEU A 76 -11.34 -20.77 6.12
CA LEU A 76 -11.53 -19.99 4.89
C LEU A 76 -12.87 -19.26 4.84
N LEU A 77 -13.95 -19.90 5.28
CA LEU A 77 -15.28 -19.27 5.35
C LEU A 77 -15.33 -18.14 6.39
N VAL A 78 -14.69 -18.31 7.55
CA VAL A 78 -14.53 -17.23 8.54
C VAL A 78 -13.74 -16.07 7.94
N GLY A 79 -12.63 -16.35 7.24
CA GLY A 79 -11.87 -15.33 6.51
C GLY A 79 -12.71 -14.60 5.44
N ALA A 80 -13.53 -15.34 4.69
CA ALA A 80 -14.44 -14.78 3.69
C ALA A 80 -15.49 -13.85 4.32
N LEU A 81 -16.06 -14.26 5.46
CA LEU A 81 -17.03 -13.44 6.20
C LEU A 81 -16.38 -12.14 6.70
N VAL A 82 -15.17 -12.21 7.25
CA VAL A 82 -14.42 -11.02 7.69
C VAL A 82 -14.12 -10.09 6.51
N SER A 83 -13.65 -10.64 5.37
CA SER A 83 -13.39 -9.88 4.14
C SER A 83 -14.66 -9.20 3.61
N PHE A 84 -15.80 -9.92 3.62
CA PHE A 84 -17.09 -9.40 3.20
C PHE A 84 -17.58 -8.25 4.10
N LEU A 85 -17.54 -8.44 5.42
CA LEU A 85 -17.97 -7.42 6.39
C LEU A 85 -17.06 -6.19 6.35
N ALA A 86 -15.74 -6.37 6.23
CA ALA A 86 -14.79 -5.27 6.10
C ALA A 86 -15.03 -4.48 4.81
N ARG A 87 -15.24 -5.16 3.67
CA ARG A 87 -15.56 -4.51 2.38
C ARG A 87 -16.90 -3.77 2.44
N ARG A 88 -17.91 -4.34 3.09
CA ARG A 88 -19.22 -3.70 3.29
C ARG A 88 -19.13 -2.49 4.21
N LYS A 89 -18.35 -2.56 5.29
CA LYS A 89 -18.09 -1.43 6.20
C LYS A 89 -17.36 -0.30 5.48
N ARG A 90 -16.32 -0.60 4.70
CA ARG A 90 -15.58 0.38 3.87
C ARG A 90 -16.51 1.15 2.93
N ARG A 91 -17.37 0.44 2.19
CA ARG A 91 -18.37 1.05 1.29
C ARG A 91 -19.36 1.93 2.04
N ARG A 92 -19.93 1.43 3.14
CA ARG A 92 -20.88 2.19 3.97
C ARG A 92 -20.28 3.45 4.58
N LEU A 93 -19.01 3.44 4.97
CA LEU A 93 -18.35 4.62 5.53
C LEU A 93 -18.14 5.71 4.48
N LEU A 94 -17.76 5.33 3.26
CA LEU A 94 -17.69 6.26 2.14
C LEU A 94 -19.08 6.87 1.83
N GLU A 95 -20.14 6.05 1.89
CA GLU A 95 -21.53 6.47 1.70
C GLU A 95 -22.08 7.32 2.85
N SER A 96 -21.62 7.10 4.09
CA SER A 96 -22.10 7.82 5.29
C SER A 96 -21.37 9.14 5.49
N ALA A 97 -20.06 9.18 5.23
CA ALA A 97 -19.32 10.43 5.04
C ALA A 97 -19.84 11.21 3.82
N ALA A 98 -20.58 10.53 2.95
CA ALA A 98 -21.44 10.91 1.82
C ALA A 98 -22.28 12.20 1.92
N LEU A 99 -22.91 12.40 3.07
CA LEU A 99 -24.06 13.30 3.17
C LEU A 99 -23.62 14.78 3.20
N PRO A 100 -24.25 15.67 2.40
CA PRO A 100 -23.92 17.10 2.38
C PRO A 100 -24.33 17.75 3.70
N GLY A 101 -23.36 18.33 4.41
CA GLY A 101 -23.59 18.98 5.69
C GLY A 101 -22.34 18.85 6.56
N ALA A 102 -21.58 19.93 6.65
CA ALA A 102 -20.37 20.02 7.47
C ALA A 102 -20.64 19.45 8.88
N ASN A 103 -19.91 18.38 9.23
CA ASN A 103 -19.74 17.74 10.56
C ASN A 103 -19.80 16.19 10.55
N THR A 104 -19.81 15.53 9.39
CA THR A 104 -19.69 14.05 9.34
C THR A 104 -18.33 13.53 9.83
N LEU A 105 -17.25 14.30 9.67
CA LEU A 105 -15.93 13.94 10.22
C LEU A 105 -15.84 14.03 11.75
N THR A 106 -16.74 14.75 12.42
CA THR A 106 -16.78 14.88 13.89
C THR A 106 -17.49 13.73 14.60
N GLY A 107 -18.21 12.87 13.87
CA GLY A 107 -18.98 11.75 14.42
C GLY A 107 -18.40 10.35 14.17
N ILE A 108 -17.33 10.22 13.38
CA ILE A 108 -16.73 8.91 13.06
C ILE A 108 -15.62 8.55 14.03
N SER A 109 -15.43 7.26 14.29
CA SER A 109 -14.33 6.78 15.13
C SER A 109 -12.97 7.00 14.45
N TRP A 110 -11.89 7.00 15.25
CA TRP A 110 -10.53 7.18 14.73
C TRP A 110 -10.15 6.13 13.66
N HIS A 111 -10.50 4.86 13.89
CA HIS A 111 -10.29 3.78 12.92
C HIS A 111 -11.08 4.01 11.62
N GLU A 112 -12.27 4.60 11.71
CA GLU A 112 -13.09 4.90 10.53
C GLU A 112 -12.56 6.09 9.74
N PHE A 113 -11.96 7.06 10.43
CA PHE A 113 -11.25 8.17 9.79
C PHE A 113 -10.02 7.68 9.01
N GLU A 114 -9.17 6.85 9.61
CA GLU A 114 -8.01 6.25 8.92
C GLU A 114 -8.44 5.46 7.69
N LEU A 115 -9.51 4.67 7.83
CA LEU A 115 -10.05 3.87 6.74
C LEU A 115 -10.60 4.74 5.61
N LEU A 116 -11.32 5.82 5.93
CA LEU A 116 -11.82 6.79 4.96
C LEU A 116 -10.69 7.49 4.21
N VAL A 117 -9.66 7.92 4.93
CA VAL A 117 -8.46 8.53 4.35
C VAL A 117 -7.73 7.54 3.44
N GLY A 118 -7.55 6.30 3.90
CA GLY A 118 -6.93 5.23 3.13
C GLY A 118 -7.68 4.95 1.82
N GLU A 119 -9.00 4.84 1.85
CA GLU A 119 -9.81 4.66 0.63
C GLU A 119 -9.74 5.89 -0.30
N THR A 120 -9.77 7.10 0.25
CA THR A 120 -9.62 8.33 -0.54
C THR A 120 -8.28 8.39 -1.27
N LEU A 121 -7.19 7.96 -0.61
CA LEU A 121 -5.86 7.88 -1.21
C LEU A 121 -5.77 6.77 -2.27
N ARG A 122 -6.41 5.61 -2.05
CA ARG A 122 -6.52 4.56 -3.08
C ARG A 122 -7.17 5.09 -4.36
N HIS A 123 -8.25 5.85 -4.22
CA HIS A 123 -8.91 6.49 -5.37
C HIS A 123 -8.07 7.55 -6.08
N GLN A 124 -7.06 8.12 -5.41
CA GLN A 124 -6.09 9.03 -6.03
C GLN A 124 -4.90 8.32 -6.70
N GLY A 125 -4.95 6.98 -6.76
CA GLY A 125 -3.93 6.15 -7.41
C GLY A 125 -2.76 5.76 -6.49
N PHE A 126 -2.90 5.89 -5.18
CA PHE A 126 -1.90 5.41 -4.24
C PHE A 126 -2.18 3.95 -3.84
N SER A 127 -1.13 3.13 -3.76
CA SER A 127 -1.21 1.85 -3.05
C SER A 127 -1.08 2.11 -1.55
N VAL A 128 -2.06 1.70 -0.76
CA VAL A 128 -2.14 2.05 0.68
C VAL A 128 -1.98 0.80 1.54
N GLN A 129 -0.95 0.80 2.38
CA GLN A 129 -0.71 -0.17 3.43
C GLN A 129 -1.08 0.45 4.79
N GLU A 130 -2.05 -0.17 5.47
CA GLU A 130 -2.49 0.25 6.80
C GLU A 130 -1.50 -0.31 7.83
N THR A 131 -0.82 0.55 8.58
CA THR A 131 0.24 0.13 9.54
C THR A 131 -0.35 -0.46 10.82
N GLY A 132 -1.66 -0.26 11.05
CA GLY A 132 -2.38 -0.79 12.19
C GLY A 132 -1.93 -0.10 13.47
N GLY A 133 -2.66 0.96 13.84
CA GLY A 133 -2.43 2.00 14.86
C GLY A 133 -1.90 1.68 16.28
N ASN A 134 -1.33 0.51 16.54
CA ASN A 134 -0.85 0.08 17.86
C ASN A 134 0.66 -0.19 17.90
N GLY A 135 1.48 0.49 17.09
CA GLY A 135 2.94 0.36 17.12
C GLY A 135 3.65 1.56 17.74
N PRO A 136 4.91 1.38 18.21
CA PRO A 136 5.80 2.49 18.58
C PRO A 136 6.27 3.29 17.34
N ASP A 137 5.49 3.28 16.24
CA ASP A 137 5.89 3.61 14.87
C ASP A 137 5.92 5.13 14.62
N GLY A 138 6.32 5.92 15.62
CA GLY A 138 6.53 7.37 15.46
C GLY A 138 5.30 8.17 15.01
N GLY A 139 4.11 7.60 15.16
CA GLY A 139 2.85 8.21 14.75
C GLY A 139 2.54 8.12 13.25
N VAL A 140 3.11 7.16 12.52
CA VAL A 140 2.74 6.88 11.12
C VAL A 140 1.53 5.93 11.07
N ASP A 141 0.42 6.42 10.51
CA ASP A 141 -0.84 5.68 10.48
C ASP A 141 -1.00 4.87 9.18
N LEU A 142 -0.52 5.39 8.05
CA LEU A 142 -0.51 4.68 6.76
C LEU A 142 0.84 4.83 6.06
N VAL A 143 1.27 3.78 5.37
CA VAL A 143 2.37 3.84 4.40
C VAL A 143 1.76 3.73 3.01
N ILE A 144 2.06 4.69 2.14
CA ILE A 144 1.51 4.72 0.79
C ILE A 144 2.62 4.72 -0.26
N TYR A 145 2.34 4.10 -1.39
CA TYR A 145 3.26 4.01 -2.52
C TYR A 145 2.64 4.56 -3.78
N LYS A 146 3.42 5.31 -4.55
CA LYS A 146 3.04 5.79 -5.88
C LYS A 146 4.26 5.85 -6.76
N ASP A 147 4.17 5.30 -7.96
CA ASP A 147 5.27 5.27 -8.94
C ASP A 147 6.58 4.68 -8.38
N GLY A 148 6.47 3.69 -7.48
CA GLY A 148 7.61 3.05 -6.80
C GLY A 148 8.13 3.79 -5.57
N GLU A 149 7.64 5.00 -5.31
CA GLU A 149 8.11 5.87 -4.23
C GLU A 149 7.30 5.69 -2.95
N LYS A 150 7.99 5.70 -1.80
CA LYS A 150 7.39 5.53 -0.46
C LYS A 150 7.04 6.88 0.17
N TYR A 151 5.82 7.00 0.68
CA TYR A 151 5.34 8.15 1.44
C TYR A 151 4.74 7.70 2.78
N LEU A 152 4.88 8.54 3.80
CA LEU A 152 4.29 8.31 5.13
C LEU A 152 3.07 9.19 5.33
N VAL A 153 2.01 8.66 5.95
CA VAL A 153 0.80 9.41 6.26
C VAL A 153 0.54 9.36 7.75
N GLN A 154 0.27 10.52 8.33
CA GLN A 154 -0.13 10.67 9.72
C GLN A 154 -1.50 11.35 9.79
N CYS A 155 -2.46 10.64 10.36
CA CYS A 155 -3.84 10.99 10.61
C CYS A 155 -4.02 11.40 12.09
N LYS A 156 -3.41 12.52 12.50
CA LYS A 156 -3.42 12.95 13.91
C LYS A 156 -4.57 13.93 14.21
N GLN A 157 -5.09 13.85 15.45
CA GLN A 157 -5.90 14.90 16.06
C GLN A 157 -7.15 15.32 15.27
N TRP A 158 -7.96 14.37 14.80
CA TRP A 158 -9.25 14.61 14.11
C TRP A 158 -10.32 15.33 14.95
N ARG A 159 -10.06 15.61 16.23
CA ARG A 159 -10.93 16.46 17.08
C ARG A 159 -10.28 17.77 17.48
N ALA A 160 -9.00 17.98 17.17
CA ALA A 160 -8.36 19.26 17.46
C ALA A 160 -8.81 20.27 16.40
N ILE A 161 -9.23 21.44 16.87
CA ILE A 161 -9.58 22.57 15.98
C ILE A 161 -8.34 23.00 15.18
N GLN A 162 -7.15 22.87 15.77
CA GLN A 162 -5.90 23.27 15.14
C GLN A 162 -4.72 22.31 15.44
N VAL A 163 -3.95 21.98 14.41
CA VAL A 163 -2.73 21.17 14.48
C VAL A 163 -1.48 22.06 14.39
N GLY A 164 -0.52 21.83 15.30
CA GLY A 164 0.71 22.61 15.42
C GLY A 164 1.93 21.99 14.75
N VAL A 165 3.05 22.73 14.77
CA VAL A 165 4.36 22.32 14.23
C VAL A 165 4.91 20.99 14.78
N PRO A 166 4.72 20.64 16.07
CA PRO A 166 5.31 19.41 16.61
C PRO A 166 4.93 18.15 15.83
N VAL A 167 3.65 18.03 15.46
CA VAL A 167 3.13 16.91 14.66
C VAL A 167 3.80 16.83 13.30
N VAL A 168 3.88 17.97 12.61
CA VAL A 168 4.49 18.03 11.27
C VAL A 168 6.00 17.72 11.33
N ARG A 169 6.68 18.13 12.41
CA ARG A 169 8.10 17.86 12.63
C ARG A 169 8.37 16.40 12.98
N GLU A 170 7.50 15.78 13.76
CA GLU A 170 7.54 14.35 14.10
C GLU A 170 7.47 13.50 12.82
N LEU A 171 6.49 13.74 11.96
CA LEU A 171 6.40 13.05 10.67
C LEU A 171 7.63 13.30 9.79
N TYR A 172 8.14 14.53 9.75
CA TYR A 172 9.36 14.85 9.00
C TYR A 172 10.58 14.04 9.49
N GLY A 173 10.69 13.83 10.80
CA GLY A 173 11.72 12.98 11.39
C GLY A 173 11.54 11.52 11.00
N ALA A 174 10.30 11.01 11.05
CA ALA A 174 9.98 9.64 10.63
C ALA A 174 10.30 9.40 9.15
N MET A 175 10.02 10.37 8.27
CA MET A 175 10.37 10.28 6.85
C MET A 175 11.86 10.08 6.62
N ALA A 176 12.71 10.81 7.35
CA ALA A 176 14.16 10.70 7.26
C ALA A 176 14.67 9.35 7.79
N ALA A 177 14.06 8.84 8.87
CA ALA A 177 14.42 7.54 9.45
C ALA A 177 14.00 6.36 8.55
N GLU A 178 12.87 6.47 7.85
CA GLU A 178 12.28 5.40 7.06
C GLU A 178 12.58 5.45 5.56
N GLY A 179 13.36 6.45 5.10
CA GLY A 179 13.70 6.63 3.70
C GLY A 179 12.50 6.99 2.81
N ALA A 180 11.49 7.67 3.37
CA ALA A 180 10.33 8.11 2.59
C ALA A 180 10.63 9.41 1.84
N VAL A 181 10.26 9.48 0.56
CA VAL A 181 10.50 10.68 -0.25
C VAL A 181 9.59 11.84 0.12
N GLY A 182 8.46 11.56 0.80
CA GLY A 182 7.51 12.57 1.22
C GLY A 182 6.58 12.09 2.33
N GLY A 183 5.79 13.02 2.86
CA GLY A 183 4.81 12.73 3.91
C GLY A 183 3.55 13.57 3.82
N LEU A 184 2.45 13.02 4.32
CA LEU A 184 1.15 13.68 4.39
C LEU A 184 0.69 13.75 5.85
N VAL A 185 0.35 14.95 6.32
CA VAL A 185 -0.35 15.13 7.60
C VAL A 185 -1.80 15.47 7.30
N ILE A 186 -2.72 14.66 7.80
CA ILE A 186 -4.15 14.75 7.50
C ILE A 186 -4.93 14.99 8.80
N THR A 187 -5.78 16.01 8.81
CA THR A 187 -6.63 16.38 9.94
C THR A 187 -8.00 16.86 9.45
N SER A 188 -9.05 16.69 10.25
CA SER A 188 -10.37 17.30 10.04
C SER A 188 -10.42 18.77 10.49
N GLY A 189 -9.45 19.21 11.29
CA GLY A 189 -9.31 20.59 11.74
C GLY A 189 -8.53 21.46 10.76
N ARG A 190 -7.80 22.44 11.27
CA ARG A 190 -6.92 23.33 10.48
C ARG A 190 -5.47 23.23 10.92
N PHE A 191 -4.53 23.56 10.05
CA PHE A 191 -3.12 23.74 10.46
C PHE A 191 -2.83 25.17 10.91
N SER A 192 -2.00 25.32 11.93
CA SER A 192 -1.48 26.63 12.34
C SER A 192 -0.58 27.25 11.27
N LYS A 193 -0.47 28.59 11.24
CA LYS A 193 0.42 29.29 10.29
C LYS A 193 1.87 28.79 10.40
N PRO A 194 2.44 28.61 11.62
CA PRO A 194 3.78 28.05 11.76
C PRO A 194 3.90 26.62 11.21
N ALA A 195 2.86 25.78 11.34
CA ALA A 195 2.86 24.43 10.78
C ALA A 195 2.89 24.46 9.24
N ARG A 196 2.11 25.35 8.62
CA ARG A 196 2.14 25.57 7.15
C ARG A 196 3.49 26.09 6.68
N GLN A 197 4.08 27.03 7.42
CA GLN A 197 5.43 27.54 7.12
C GLN A 197 6.50 26.46 7.28
N PHE A 198 6.37 25.58 8.27
CA PHE A 198 7.26 24.43 8.43
C PHE A 198 7.09 23.41 7.30
N ALA A 199 5.88 23.15 6.82
CA ALA A 199 5.71 22.26 5.66
C ALA A 199 6.20 22.89 4.34
N SER A 200 6.13 24.22 4.22
CA SER A 200 6.54 24.96 3.01
C SER A 200 8.00 24.68 2.64
N GLY A 201 8.22 24.33 1.37
CA GLY A 201 9.54 24.02 0.82
C GLY A 201 10.11 22.65 1.25
N ARG A 202 9.32 21.81 1.93
CA ARG A 202 9.68 20.44 2.30
C ARG A 202 8.78 19.46 1.57
N ASN A 203 9.14 18.18 1.55
CA ASN A 203 8.33 17.11 0.96
C ASN A 203 7.16 16.71 1.89
N LEU A 204 6.48 17.70 2.47
CA LEU A 204 5.37 17.53 3.39
C LEU A 204 4.13 18.20 2.83
N ARG A 205 3.05 17.43 2.73
CA ARG A 205 1.74 17.93 2.33
C ARG A 205 0.80 17.97 3.54
N LEU A 206 0.18 19.12 3.75
CA LEU A 206 -0.81 19.30 4.80
C LEU A 206 -2.21 19.25 4.19
N VAL A 207 -3.05 18.37 4.73
CA VAL A 207 -4.44 18.18 4.29
C VAL A 207 -5.36 18.51 5.46
N ASP A 208 -5.93 19.71 5.43
CA ASP A 208 -6.90 20.15 6.43
C ASP A 208 -8.30 19.63 6.11
N GLY A 209 -9.26 19.86 7.01
CA GLY A 209 -10.61 19.34 6.88
C GLY A 209 -11.33 19.82 5.62
N GLU A 210 -11.05 21.05 5.18
CA GLU A 210 -11.61 21.59 3.94
C GLU A 210 -11.07 20.84 2.71
N LEU A 211 -9.75 20.69 2.60
CA LEU A 211 -9.13 19.96 1.51
C LEU A 211 -9.51 18.47 1.52
N LEU A 212 -9.58 17.85 2.69
CA LEU A 212 -10.01 16.47 2.87
C LEU A 212 -11.45 16.26 2.38
N ASN A 213 -12.37 17.16 2.75
CA ASN A 213 -13.75 17.11 2.27
C ASN A 213 -13.84 17.23 0.75
N GLN A 214 -13.01 18.07 0.13
CA GLN A 214 -12.93 18.15 -1.33
C GLN A 214 -12.38 16.87 -1.98
N TRP A 215 -11.45 16.16 -1.33
CA TRP A 215 -10.94 14.88 -1.83
C TRP A 215 -12.00 13.80 -1.75
N ILE A 216 -12.72 13.73 -0.64
CA ILE A 216 -13.84 12.82 -0.44
C ILE A 216 -14.93 13.12 -1.47
N ALA A 217 -15.28 14.40 -1.68
CA ALA A 217 -16.28 14.80 -2.67
C ALA A 217 -15.90 14.39 -4.10
N ARG A 218 -14.64 14.60 -4.51
CA ARG A 218 -14.14 14.18 -5.83
C ARG A 218 -14.12 12.68 -6.04
N THR A 219 -13.85 11.93 -4.98
CA THR A 219 -13.91 10.46 -4.99
C THR A 219 -15.33 9.96 -5.31
N ARG A 220 -16.37 10.75 -5.03
CA ARG A 220 -17.77 10.42 -5.38
C ARG A 220 -18.08 10.61 -6.86
N SER A 221 -17.40 11.54 -7.53
CA SER A 221 -17.65 11.88 -8.94
C SER A 221 -17.07 10.85 -9.91
N VAL A 222 -16.06 10.11 -9.45
CA VAL A 222 -15.42 9.03 -10.18
C VAL A 222 -15.95 7.73 -9.59
N ALA A 223 -16.93 7.12 -10.24
CA ALA A 223 -17.33 5.75 -9.91
C ALA A 223 -16.05 4.89 -9.81
N PRO A 224 -15.94 3.99 -8.82
CA PRO A 224 -14.73 3.21 -8.65
C PRO A 224 -14.38 2.54 -9.98
N PRO A 225 -13.12 2.60 -10.46
CA PRO A 225 -12.68 1.55 -11.35
C PRO A 225 -12.99 0.26 -10.60
N LEU A 226 -13.74 -0.65 -11.22
CA LEU A 226 -13.85 -2.00 -10.72
C LEU A 226 -12.40 -2.45 -10.57
N VAL A 227 -11.91 -2.50 -9.33
CA VAL A 227 -10.58 -3.02 -9.03
C VAL A 227 -10.66 -4.49 -9.39
N GLU A 228 -10.36 -4.78 -10.65
CA GLU A 228 -9.94 -6.11 -11.04
C GLU A 228 -8.77 -6.45 -10.13
N PRO A 229 -8.81 -7.61 -9.47
CA PRO A 229 -7.75 -8.03 -8.60
C PRO A 229 -6.45 -7.97 -9.39
N VAL A 230 -5.47 -7.20 -8.88
CA VAL A 230 -4.10 -7.27 -9.35
C VAL A 230 -3.70 -8.75 -9.27
N ALA A 231 -3.66 -9.40 -10.42
CA ALA A 231 -3.20 -10.76 -10.54
C ALA A 231 -1.80 -10.84 -9.92
N PRO A 232 -1.47 -11.93 -9.21
CA PRO A 232 -0.09 -12.15 -8.80
C PRO A 232 0.78 -12.07 -10.05
N VAL A 233 1.79 -11.19 -10.04
CA VAL A 233 2.85 -11.25 -11.03
C VAL A 233 3.49 -12.63 -10.84
N GLU A 234 3.17 -13.56 -11.73
CA GLU A 234 3.86 -14.83 -11.82
C GLU A 234 5.33 -14.51 -12.13
N HIS A 235 6.18 -14.58 -11.11
CA HIS A 235 7.58 -14.86 -11.34
C HIS A 235 7.66 -16.29 -11.88
N LYS A 236 7.51 -16.43 -13.20
CA LYS A 236 7.94 -17.64 -13.90
C LYS A 236 9.43 -17.81 -13.62
N ALA A 237 9.72 -18.70 -12.68
CA ALA A 237 11.03 -19.30 -12.52
C ALA A 237 11.37 -20.00 -13.83
N THR A 238 12.09 -19.29 -14.70
CA THR A 238 12.73 -19.89 -15.85
C THR A 238 14.12 -20.28 -15.37
N ALA A 239 14.41 -21.58 -15.41
CA ALA A 239 15.71 -22.13 -15.08
C ALA A 239 16.81 -21.46 -15.93
N PRO A 240 18.04 -21.30 -15.40
CA PRO A 240 19.11 -20.68 -16.15
C PRO A 240 19.59 -21.68 -17.22
N VAL A 241 19.23 -21.42 -18.47
CA VAL A 241 19.90 -22.04 -19.61
C VAL A 241 21.18 -21.24 -19.86
N ILE A 242 22.32 -21.88 -19.65
CA ILE A 242 23.62 -21.35 -20.05
C ILE A 242 23.69 -21.51 -21.58
N GLU A 243 23.41 -20.43 -22.29
CA GLU A 243 23.62 -20.36 -23.74
C GLU A 243 24.93 -19.62 -24.02
N VAL A 244 25.82 -20.32 -24.72
CA VAL A 244 27.12 -19.85 -25.20
C VAL A 244 26.90 -18.68 -26.17
N PRO A 245 27.59 -17.52 -26.04
CA PRO A 245 27.37 -16.40 -26.93
C PRO A 245 27.99 -16.65 -28.31
N GLU A 246 27.14 -16.83 -29.32
CA GLU A 246 27.48 -16.79 -30.74
C GLU A 246 27.60 -15.32 -31.23
N PRO A 247 28.47 -14.99 -32.21
CA PRO A 247 28.90 -13.61 -32.43
C PRO A 247 27.81 -12.69 -32.96
N VAL A 248 27.86 -11.47 -32.41
CA VAL A 248 27.04 -10.28 -32.68
C VAL A 248 26.82 -9.99 -34.17
N GLN A 249 25.55 -9.88 -34.57
CA GLN A 249 25.11 -9.05 -35.69
C GLN A 249 24.23 -7.90 -35.14
N PRO A 250 24.38 -6.66 -35.64
CA PRO A 250 23.81 -5.48 -35.02
C PRO A 250 22.30 -5.35 -35.31
N ALA A 251 21.50 -5.35 -34.24
CA ALA A 251 20.08 -5.05 -34.32
C ALA A 251 19.82 -3.52 -34.43
N PRO A 252 18.68 -3.11 -35.04
CA PRO A 252 18.37 -1.72 -35.39
C PRO A 252 18.19 -0.82 -34.15
N PRO A 253 18.29 0.52 -34.30
CA PRO A 253 18.41 1.44 -33.18
C PRO A 253 17.18 1.42 -32.25
N ALA A 254 17.47 1.36 -30.96
CA ALA A 254 16.54 1.40 -29.86
C ALA A 254 15.63 2.63 -29.89
N GLU A 255 14.34 2.42 -29.62
CA GLU A 255 13.41 3.48 -29.26
C GLU A 255 13.86 4.17 -27.94
N PRO A 256 13.75 5.50 -27.84
CA PRO A 256 14.41 6.25 -26.78
C PRO A 256 13.66 6.11 -25.44
N VAL A 257 14.42 5.69 -24.43
CA VAL A 257 14.07 5.83 -23.01
C VAL A 257 13.82 7.31 -22.71
N ILE A 258 12.57 7.65 -22.37
CA ILE A 258 12.17 9.02 -22.02
C ILE A 258 12.78 9.36 -20.65
N GLN A 259 13.94 10.01 -20.68
CA GLN A 259 14.50 10.70 -19.52
C GLN A 259 13.61 11.93 -19.19
N PRO A 260 13.45 12.33 -17.91
CA PRO A 260 12.68 13.52 -17.56
C PRO A 260 13.28 14.73 -18.26
N VAL A 261 12.52 15.31 -19.19
CA VAL A 261 12.95 16.41 -20.04
C VAL A 261 13.37 17.58 -19.15
N ALA A 262 14.65 17.95 -19.24
CA ALA A 262 15.19 19.08 -18.50
C ALA A 262 14.41 20.36 -18.82
N PRO A 263 13.81 21.04 -17.83
CA PRO A 263 13.08 22.27 -18.08
C PRO A 263 14.03 23.39 -18.51
N ASN A 264 13.52 24.33 -19.31
CA ASN A 264 14.28 25.53 -19.68
C ASN A 264 14.44 26.46 -18.47
N CYS A 265 15.61 27.09 -18.39
CA CYS A 265 15.95 28.09 -17.38
C CYS A 265 15.04 29.32 -17.51
N PRO A 266 14.43 29.82 -16.42
CA PRO A 266 13.54 30.97 -16.45
C PRO A 266 14.25 32.29 -16.82
N HIS A 267 15.58 32.36 -16.74
CA HIS A 267 16.34 33.58 -17.02
C HIS A 267 16.95 33.62 -18.43
N CYS A 268 17.49 32.50 -18.92
CA CYS A 268 18.22 32.47 -20.20
C CYS A 268 17.64 31.48 -21.22
N LYS A 269 16.55 30.77 -20.87
CA LYS A 269 15.86 29.76 -21.68
C LYS A 269 16.71 28.55 -22.12
N LYS A 270 17.96 28.44 -21.67
CA LYS A 270 18.83 27.28 -21.91
C LYS A 270 18.43 26.09 -21.04
N SER A 271 18.82 24.88 -21.45
CA SER A 271 18.56 23.65 -20.71
C SER A 271 19.17 23.68 -19.32
N MET A 272 18.53 22.96 -18.39
CA MET A 272 18.98 22.85 -17.00
C MET A 272 19.54 21.45 -16.72
N ILE A 273 20.41 21.35 -15.72
CA ILE A 273 20.99 20.10 -15.25
C ILE A 273 20.66 19.90 -13.77
N MET A 274 20.48 18.66 -13.36
CA MET A 274 20.21 18.33 -11.97
C MET A 274 21.47 18.51 -11.13
N LYS A 275 21.38 19.26 -10.03
CA LYS A 275 22.46 19.48 -9.08
C LYS A 275 21.96 19.25 -7.66
N VAL A 276 22.87 18.83 -6.79
CA VAL A 276 22.62 18.69 -5.35
C VAL A 276 23.04 19.98 -4.66
N ALA A 277 22.16 20.55 -3.84
CA ALA A 277 22.50 21.73 -3.06
C ALA A 277 23.51 21.34 -1.96
N ARG A 278 24.70 21.96 -1.98
CA ARG A 278 25.76 21.68 -1.00
C ARG A 278 25.67 22.55 0.26
N THR A 279 24.98 23.70 0.17
CA THR A 279 24.94 24.72 1.23
C THR A 279 23.58 25.43 1.26
N GLY A 280 23.12 25.82 2.45
CA GLY A 280 21.87 26.57 2.65
C GLY A 280 20.69 25.70 3.12
N ARG A 281 19.49 26.29 3.19
CA ARG A 281 18.26 25.67 3.74
C ARG A 281 17.79 24.37 3.06
N ASN A 282 18.32 24.06 1.87
CA ASN A 282 17.98 22.88 1.07
C ASN A 282 19.19 21.96 0.86
N ALA A 283 20.24 22.04 1.69
CA ALA A 283 21.43 21.19 1.55
C ALA A 283 21.06 19.70 1.52
N GLY A 284 21.60 18.95 0.55
CA GLY A 284 21.25 17.56 0.27
C GLY A 284 20.06 17.36 -0.70
N GLY A 285 19.31 18.40 -1.03
CA GLY A 285 18.20 18.33 -1.99
C GLY A 285 18.64 18.46 -3.46
N ASN A 286 17.95 17.76 -4.36
CA ASN A 286 18.13 17.89 -5.81
C ASN A 286 17.34 19.10 -6.34
N PHE A 287 17.95 19.86 -7.26
CA PHE A 287 17.31 20.97 -7.96
C PHE A 287 17.81 21.08 -9.39
N TRP A 288 17.03 21.70 -10.27
CA TRP A 288 17.48 22.05 -11.62
C TRP A 288 18.30 23.34 -11.56
N GLY A 289 19.56 23.29 -11.97
CA GLY A 289 20.44 24.44 -12.12
C GLY A 289 20.75 24.73 -13.59
N CYS A 290 20.82 26.00 -13.97
CA CYS A 290 21.21 26.38 -15.33
C CYS A 290 22.59 25.81 -15.72
N MET A 291 22.73 25.34 -16.96
CA MET A 291 24.01 24.85 -17.50
C MET A 291 25.08 25.94 -17.55
N ASP A 292 24.69 27.18 -17.85
CA ASP A 292 25.57 28.35 -17.95
C ASP A 292 26.05 28.94 -16.61
N TYR A 293 25.92 28.23 -15.49
CA TYR A 293 26.47 28.71 -14.23
C TYR A 293 28.01 28.81 -14.33
N PRO A 294 28.66 29.91 -13.90
CA PRO A 294 28.16 30.98 -13.03
C PRO A 294 27.53 32.21 -13.73
N LYS A 295 27.54 32.28 -15.07
CA LYS A 295 27.00 33.41 -15.85
C LYS A 295 25.49 33.55 -15.73
N CYS A 296 24.78 32.43 -15.53
CA CYS A 296 23.34 32.41 -15.24
C CYS A 296 23.07 31.61 -13.96
N LYS A 297 22.40 32.23 -12.98
CA LYS A 297 22.08 31.64 -11.66
C LYS A 297 20.64 31.10 -11.55
N GLY A 298 20.02 30.76 -12.67
CA GLY A 298 18.65 30.24 -12.68
C GLY A 298 18.54 28.87 -12.01
N ILE A 299 17.54 28.71 -11.14
CA ILE A 299 17.23 27.49 -10.41
C ILE A 299 15.73 27.15 -10.49
N ARG A 300 15.37 25.86 -10.49
CA ARG A 300 13.97 25.39 -10.35
C ARG A 300 13.89 24.20 -9.40
N GLY A 301 12.82 24.15 -8.62
CA GLY A 301 12.49 22.98 -7.79
C GLY A 301 11.99 21.81 -8.64
N ILE A 302 12.06 20.58 -8.09
CA ILE A 302 11.67 19.35 -8.81
C ILE A 302 10.17 19.06 -8.70
N PHE A 303 9.47 19.66 -7.72
CA PHE A 303 8.01 19.63 -7.67
C PHE A 303 7.43 20.82 -8.45
N PRO A 304 6.39 20.62 -9.27
CA PRO A 304 5.69 21.73 -9.89
C PRO A 304 5.12 22.63 -8.79
N SER A 305 5.52 23.91 -8.81
CA SER A 305 4.87 24.96 -8.04
C SER A 305 3.41 25.07 -8.50
N MET A 306 2.47 24.90 -7.57
CA MET A 306 1.12 25.45 -7.76
C MET A 306 1.19 26.98 -7.73
#